data_AF-A0A6L7Q0W5-F1
#
_entry.id   AF-A0A6L7Q0W5-F1
#
_cell.length_a   1.000
_cell.length_b   1.000
_cell.length_c   1.000
_cell.angle_alpha   90.00
_cell.angle_beta   90.00
_cell.angle_gamma   90.00
#
_symmetry.space_group_name_H-M   'P 1'
#
loop_
_entity.id
_entity.type
_entity.pdbx_description
1 polymer ?
#
loop_
_entity_poly.entity_id
_entity_poly.type
_entity_poly.pdbx_seq_one_letter_code
_entity_poly.pdbx_strand_id
1 'polypeptide(L)'
;MPEPSHSTLRTILEECRDGADGIGFNEVVVMLESTAASAEVYMDFDDLRFTPDGRIVTLMVPGGTHMHLDMSKIREAEFIHTTNDQGLPSYQLWMRDSDGNPAMRIYLRKSDEDTTNPPRHNFFMSLLDKYPAKIALSADEFGAAGEHP
;
A
#
# COMPACT_ATOMS: atom_id res chain seq x y z
N MET A 1 10.01 -9.42 -25.32
CA MET A 1 10.43 -8.51 -24.24
C MET A 1 10.42 -9.35 -22.97
N PRO A 2 11.47 -9.34 -22.13
CA PRO A 2 11.38 -10.02 -20.84
C PRO A 2 10.25 -9.35 -20.03
N GLU A 3 9.39 -10.16 -19.43
CA GLU A 3 8.40 -9.71 -18.44
C GLU A 3 9.13 -8.90 -17.36
N PRO A 4 8.62 -7.74 -16.93
CA PRO A 4 9.23 -7.01 -15.83
C PRO A 4 9.30 -7.93 -14.60
N SER A 5 10.39 -7.84 -13.85
CA SER A 5 10.48 -8.41 -12.51
C SER A 5 9.35 -7.80 -11.67
N HIS A 6 8.30 -8.57 -11.35
CA HIS A 6 7.26 -8.12 -10.43
C HIS A 6 7.83 -8.18 -9.02
N SER A 7 8.12 -7.02 -8.43
CA SER A 7 8.58 -6.94 -7.04
C SER A 7 7.50 -7.44 -6.07
N THR A 8 7.92 -7.92 -4.91
CA THR A 8 7.02 -8.38 -3.85
C THR A 8 6.05 -7.26 -3.45
N LEU A 9 6.54 -6.03 -3.30
CA LEU A 9 5.71 -4.88 -2.94
C LEU A 9 4.65 -4.56 -4.00
N ARG A 10 5.00 -4.64 -5.29
CA ARG A 10 4.03 -4.46 -6.37
C ARG A 10 2.89 -5.48 -6.28
N THR A 11 3.24 -6.75 -6.08
CA THR A 11 2.26 -7.83 -5.93
C THR A 11 1.30 -7.55 -4.78
N ILE A 12 1.83 -7.13 -3.62
CA ILE A 12 1.01 -6.78 -2.45
C ILE A 12 0.05 -5.63 -2.76
N LEU A 13 0.53 -4.57 -3.41
CA LEU A 13 -0.31 -3.41 -3.75
C LEU A 13 -1.39 -3.76 -4.78
N GLU A 14 -1.06 -4.56 -5.79
CA GLU A 14 -2.01 -5.09 -6.78
C GLU A 14 -3.07 -5.96 -6.11
N GLU A 15 -2.69 -6.84 -5.18
CA GLU A 15 -3.66 -7.64 -4.42
C GLU A 15 -4.55 -6.79 -3.51
N CYS A 16 -3.99 -5.78 -2.85
CA CYS A 16 -4.78 -4.85 -2.04
C CYS A 16 -5.80 -4.08 -2.90
N ARG A 17 -5.42 -3.70 -4.13
CA ARG A 17 -6.30 -3.05 -5.12
C ARG A 17 -7.41 -3.98 -5.60
N ASP A 18 -7.04 -5.18 -6.03
CA ASP A 18 -7.95 -6.12 -6.70
C ASP A 18 -8.90 -6.81 -5.71
N GLY A 19 -8.44 -7.04 -4.47
CA GLY A 19 -9.24 -7.67 -3.42
C GLY A 19 -9.63 -9.12 -3.72
N ALA A 20 -10.54 -9.66 -2.91
CA ALA A 20 -11.26 -10.89 -3.22
C ALA A 20 -12.63 -10.54 -3.82
N ASP A 21 -12.90 -11.01 -5.04
CA ASP A 21 -14.14 -10.71 -5.78
C ASP A 21 -14.41 -9.20 -5.95
N GLY A 22 -13.35 -8.39 -6.09
CA GLY A 22 -13.42 -6.93 -6.19
C GLY A 22 -13.53 -6.20 -4.85
N ILE A 23 -13.52 -6.94 -3.73
CA ILE A 23 -13.61 -6.38 -2.38
C ILE A 23 -12.26 -6.52 -1.69
N GLY A 24 -11.58 -5.38 -1.49
CA GLY A 24 -10.25 -5.29 -0.93
C GLY A 24 -10.04 -3.99 -0.19
N PHE A 25 -8.98 -3.25 -0.54
CA PHE A 25 -8.71 -1.99 0.13
C PHE A 25 -9.74 -0.92 -0.22
N ASN A 26 -10.30 -0.94 -1.44
CA ASN A 26 -11.38 -0.10 -2.00
C ASN A 26 -11.39 1.35 -1.55
N GLU A 27 -11.70 1.66 -0.29
CA GLU A 27 -11.66 2.99 0.31
C GLU A 27 -10.54 3.08 1.37
N VAL A 28 -9.59 3.98 1.18
CA VAL A 28 -8.43 4.11 2.08
C VAL A 28 -8.15 5.56 2.47
N VAL A 29 -7.37 5.70 3.54
CA VAL A 29 -6.62 6.93 3.83
C VAL A 29 -5.15 6.63 3.64
N VAL A 30 -4.52 7.30 2.68
CA VAL A 30 -3.07 7.21 2.50
C VAL A 30 -2.43 8.34 3.28
N MET A 31 -1.44 8.01 4.09
CA MET A 31 -0.76 8.97 4.96
C MET A 31 0.71 9.06 4.58
N LEU A 32 1.18 10.29 4.40
CA LEU A 32 2.58 10.64 4.25
C LEU A 32 3.00 11.43 5.49
N GLU A 33 4.19 11.14 5.99
CA GLU A 33 4.75 11.83 7.15
C GLU A 33 6.17 12.29 6.83
N SER A 34 6.49 13.50 7.27
CA SER A 34 7.83 14.05 7.28
C SER A 34 8.13 14.55 8.68
N THR A 35 9.37 14.97 8.92
CA THR A 35 9.76 15.55 10.21
C THR A 35 9.04 16.85 10.57
N ALA A 36 8.37 17.49 9.61
CA ALA A 36 7.74 18.81 9.79
C ALA A 36 6.23 18.82 9.53
N ALA A 37 5.69 17.85 8.80
CA ALA A 37 4.29 17.84 8.37
C ALA A 37 3.82 16.43 8.01
N SER A 38 2.51 16.23 8.11
CA SER A 38 1.81 15.06 7.58
C SER A 38 0.78 15.46 6.52
N ALA A 39 0.46 14.52 5.63
CA ALA A 39 -0.66 14.62 4.71
C ALA A 39 -1.49 13.34 4.79
N GLU A 40 -2.81 13.49 4.81
CA GLU A 40 -3.77 12.39 4.75
C GLU A 40 -4.65 12.59 3.53
N VAL A 41 -4.71 11.59 2.66
CA VAL A 41 -5.46 11.64 1.41
C VAL A 41 -6.47 10.50 1.42
N TYR A 42 -7.75 10.87 1.46
CA TYR A 42 -8.86 9.95 1.32
C TYR A 42 -9.06 9.64 -0.14
N MET A 43 -9.05 8.35 -0.50
CA MET A 43 -9.19 7.94 -1.89
C MET A 43 -9.70 6.52 -2.04
N ASP A 44 -10.19 6.24 -3.25
CA ASP A 44 -10.38 4.88 -3.68
C ASP A 44 -9.03 4.24 -4.06
N PHE A 45 -8.83 2.98 -3.71
CA PHE A 45 -7.60 2.24 -3.92
C PHE A 45 -7.68 1.38 -5.18
N ASP A 46 -8.06 1.99 -6.31
CA ASP A 46 -8.36 1.33 -7.58
C ASP A 46 -7.42 1.74 -8.74
N ASP A 47 -6.97 2.98 -8.80
CA ASP A 47 -6.09 3.50 -9.86
C ASP A 47 -4.62 3.56 -9.40
N LEU A 48 -4.00 2.37 -9.36
CA LEU A 48 -2.55 2.21 -9.19
C LEU A 48 -1.84 2.13 -10.54
N ARG A 49 -0.89 3.04 -10.78
CA ARG A 49 -0.09 3.07 -12.02
C ARG A 49 1.38 2.88 -11.72
N PHE A 50 1.98 1.87 -12.34
CA PHE A 50 3.39 1.55 -12.19
C PHE A 50 4.20 2.05 -13.38
N THR A 51 5.40 2.58 -13.13
CA THR A 51 6.35 2.86 -14.21
C THR A 51 6.77 1.56 -14.91
N PRO A 52 7.27 1.62 -16.16
CA PRO A 52 7.68 0.42 -16.90
C PRO A 52 8.75 -0.43 -16.19
N ASP A 53 9.62 0.21 -15.40
CA ASP A 53 10.64 -0.45 -14.56
C ASP A 53 10.10 -0.92 -13.21
N GLY A 54 8.82 -0.66 -12.92
CA GLY A 54 8.15 -1.00 -11.68
C GLY A 54 8.63 -0.22 -10.46
N ARG A 55 9.50 0.78 -10.59
CA ARG A 55 10.09 1.48 -9.43
C ARG A 55 9.13 2.44 -8.76
N ILE A 56 8.34 3.17 -9.54
CA ILE A 56 7.40 4.14 -9.00
C ILE A 56 5.99 3.58 -9.12
N VAL A 57 5.26 3.58 -8.01
CA VAL A 57 3.79 3.46 -8.03
C VAL A 57 3.18 4.83 -7.83
N THR A 58 2.17 5.14 -8.65
CA THR A 58 1.34 6.33 -8.53
C THR A 58 -0.05 5.93 -8.08
N LEU A 59 -0.50 6.50 -6.98
CA LEU A 59 -1.87 6.39 -6.47
C LEU A 59 -2.63 7.61 -6.97
N MET A 60 -3.60 7.40 -7.86
CA MET A 60 -4.35 8.48 -8.49
C MET A 60 -5.68 8.72 -7.77
N VAL A 61 -5.96 9.98 -7.45
CA VAL A 61 -7.30 10.40 -7.00
C VAL A 61 -7.97 11.18 -8.13
N PRO A 62 -9.26 10.96 -8.39
CA PRO A 62 -10.03 11.82 -9.30
C PRO A 62 -9.89 13.30 -8.92
N GLY A 63 -9.68 14.16 -9.91
CA GLY A 63 -9.53 15.62 -9.69
C GLY A 63 -8.10 16.13 -9.56
N GLY A 64 -7.09 15.27 -9.75
CA GLY A 64 -5.70 15.69 -9.99
C GLY A 64 -4.76 15.54 -8.80
N THR A 65 -5.25 15.09 -7.64
CA THR A 65 -4.36 14.68 -6.54
C THR A 65 -3.72 13.35 -6.89
N HIS A 66 -2.40 13.27 -6.77
CA HIS A 66 -1.65 12.04 -6.95
C HIS A 66 -0.58 11.89 -5.88
N MET A 67 -0.30 10.66 -5.49
CA MET A 67 0.84 10.34 -4.63
C MET A 67 1.77 9.39 -5.35
N HIS A 68 3.06 9.62 -5.21
CA HIS A 68 4.09 8.79 -5.82
C HIS A 68 4.92 8.15 -4.71
N LEU A 69 5.14 6.85 -4.82
CA LEU A 69 6.05 6.10 -3.95
C LEU A 69 7.14 5.47 -4.81
N ASP A 70 8.38 5.77 -4.46
CA ASP A 70 9.56 5.08 -4.99
C ASP A 70 9.75 3.76 -4.23
N MET A 71 9.21 2.69 -4.80
CA MET A 71 9.25 1.34 -4.23
C MET A 71 10.67 0.80 -4.10
N SER A 72 11.62 1.31 -4.89
CA SER A 72 13.04 0.92 -4.78
C SER A 72 13.70 1.41 -3.48
N LYS A 73 13.07 2.35 -2.76
CA LYS A 73 13.54 2.86 -1.47
C LYS A 73 12.89 2.18 -0.26
N ILE A 74 11.91 1.31 -0.49
CA ILE A 74 11.20 0.61 0.57
C ILE A 74 11.95 -0.67 0.93
N ARG A 75 12.08 -0.95 2.23
CA ARG A 75 12.78 -2.13 2.78
C ARG A 75 11.89 -3.01 3.62
N GLU A 76 10.76 -2.49 4.08
CA GLU A 76 9.78 -3.24 4.85
C GLU A 76 8.36 -2.86 4.42
N ALA A 77 7.51 -3.89 4.27
CA ALA A 77 6.07 -3.75 4.28
C ALA A 77 5.52 -4.47 5.52
N GLU A 78 4.58 -3.85 6.23
CA GLU A 78 4.01 -4.39 7.45
C GLU A 78 2.48 -4.27 7.46
N PHE A 79 1.79 -5.41 7.56
CA PHE A 79 0.36 -5.46 7.82
C PHE A 79 0.10 -5.35 9.32
N ILE A 80 -0.65 -4.33 9.73
CA ILE A 80 -0.98 -4.05 11.13
C ILE A 80 -2.49 -4.17 11.30
N HIS A 81 -2.91 -5.05 12.21
CA HIS A 81 -4.29 -5.15 12.70
C HIS A 81 -4.31 -4.84 14.20
N THR A 82 -4.93 -3.73 14.58
CA THR A 82 -5.02 -3.23 15.95
C THR A 82 -6.43 -2.77 16.27
N THR A 83 -6.66 -2.37 17.52
CA THR A 83 -7.88 -1.69 17.95
C THR A 83 -7.58 -0.20 18.09
N ASN A 84 -8.40 0.67 17.50
CA ASN A 84 -8.27 2.12 17.64
C ASN A 84 -8.82 2.64 18.98
N ASP A 85 -8.69 3.94 19.23
CA ASP A 85 -9.13 4.58 20.48
C ASP A 85 -10.64 4.48 20.75
N GLN A 86 -11.43 4.13 19.74
CA GLN A 86 -12.87 3.91 19.84
C GLN A 86 -13.24 2.45 20.10
N GLY A 87 -12.25 1.56 20.28
CA GLY A 87 -12.50 0.13 20.46
C GLY A 87 -12.83 -0.61 19.16
N LEU A 88 -12.64 0.03 18.00
CA LEU A 88 -12.95 -0.54 16.68
C LEU A 88 -11.68 -1.10 16.02
N PRO A 89 -11.79 -2.16 15.20
CA PRO A 89 -10.65 -2.69 14.50
C PRO A 89 -10.09 -1.67 13.49
N SER A 90 -8.77 -1.67 13.36
CA SER A 90 -7.98 -0.79 12.51
C SER A 90 -7.03 -1.66 11.69
N TYR A 91 -7.02 -1.47 10.38
CA TYR A 91 -6.22 -2.26 9.44
C TYR A 91 -5.33 -1.34 8.63
N GLN A 92 -4.03 -1.60 8.62
CA GLN A 92 -3.03 -0.73 8.00
C GLN A 92 -1.99 -1.54 7.24
N LEU A 93 -1.51 -0.99 6.14
CA LEU A 93 -0.27 -1.41 5.48
C LEU A 93 0.75 -0.28 5.63
N TRP A 94 1.85 -0.56 6.30
CA TRP A 94 2.97 0.37 6.47
C TRP A 94 4.09 0.02 5.51
N MET A 95 4.67 1.02 4.87
CA MET A 95 5.85 0.89 4.02
C MET A 95 6.96 1.76 4.59
N ARG A 96 8.12 1.15 4.87
CA ARG A 96 9.24 1.82 5.52
C ARG A 96 10.49 1.83 4.66
N ASP A 97 11.28 2.89 4.82
CA ASP A 97 12.60 3.00 4.20
C ASP A 97 13.66 2.15 4.95
N SER A 98 14.93 2.28 4.55
CA SER A 98 16.05 1.56 5.15
C SER A 98 16.37 1.95 6.59
N ASP A 99 15.93 3.14 7.02
CA ASP A 99 16.14 3.64 8.38
C ASP A 99 14.96 3.28 9.30
N GLY A 100 13.94 2.60 8.76
CA GLY A 100 12.73 2.21 9.47
C GLY A 100 11.71 3.35 9.58
N ASN A 101 11.93 4.48 8.90
CA ASN A 101 10.96 5.58 8.90
C ASN A 101 9.76 5.23 8.01
N PRO A 102 8.53 5.62 8.40
CA PRO A 102 7.36 5.42 7.55
C PRO A 102 7.46 6.30 6.30
N ALA A 103 7.60 5.67 5.13
CA ALA A 103 7.57 6.37 3.85
C ALA A 103 6.14 6.61 3.38
N MET A 104 5.25 5.62 3.58
CA MET A 104 3.83 5.71 3.28
C MET A 104 3.05 4.72 4.15
N ARG A 105 1.87 5.12 4.62
CA ARG A 105 0.90 4.25 5.28
C ARG A 105 -0.39 4.23 4.50
N ILE A 106 -1.02 3.08 4.40
CA ILE A 106 -2.36 2.93 3.83
C ILE A 106 -3.26 2.39 4.94
N TYR A 107 -4.22 3.20 5.36
CA TYR A 107 -5.23 2.82 6.34
C TYR A 107 -6.51 2.40 5.63
N LEU A 108 -6.97 1.19 5.92
CA LEU A 108 -8.26 0.69 5.47
C LEU A 108 -9.36 1.34 6.31
N ARG A 109 -9.99 2.41 5.80
CA ARG A 109 -11.05 3.09 6.55
C ARG A 109 -12.31 2.23 6.58
N LYS A 110 -13.11 2.41 7.64
CA LYS A 110 -14.49 1.91 7.64
C LYS A 110 -15.23 2.55 6.46
N SER A 111 -15.84 1.72 5.61
CA SER A 111 -16.71 2.18 4.52
C SER A 111 -18.05 2.64 5.08
N ASP A 112 -18.63 3.63 4.42
CA ASP A 112 -20.00 4.08 4.67
C ASP A 112 -21.04 3.05 4.17
N GLU A 113 -20.65 2.15 3.24
CA GLU A 113 -21.43 0.98 2.86
C GLU A 113 -21.14 -0.17 3.82
N ASP A 114 -21.93 -0.27 4.88
CA ASP A 114 -21.72 -1.21 5.99
C ASP A 114 -21.63 -2.68 5.53
N THR A 115 -22.29 -3.06 4.44
CA THR A 115 -22.25 -4.44 3.92
C THR A 115 -20.87 -4.85 3.37
N THR A 116 -20.04 -3.88 2.98
CA THR A 116 -18.67 -4.14 2.48
C THR A 116 -17.66 -4.30 3.61
N ASN A 117 -17.96 -3.84 4.83
CA ASN A 117 -16.98 -3.87 5.93
C ASN A 117 -16.57 -5.31 6.36
N PRO A 118 -17.50 -6.27 6.56
CA PRO A 118 -17.12 -7.65 6.86
C PRO A 118 -16.25 -8.34 5.80
N PRO A 119 -16.57 -8.31 4.49
CA PRO A 119 -15.70 -8.93 3.48
C PRO A 119 -14.34 -8.24 3.36
N ARG A 120 -14.25 -6.91 3.53
CA ARG A 120 -12.95 -6.19 3.57
C ARG A 120 -12.10 -6.60 4.78
N HIS A 121 -12.72 -6.81 5.94
CA HIS A 121 -12.05 -7.38 7.12
C HIS A 121 -11.50 -8.78 6.81
N ASN A 122 -12.35 -9.67 6.29
CA ASN A 122 -11.94 -11.04 5.97
C ASN A 122 -10.79 -11.06 4.95
N PHE A 123 -10.85 -10.17 3.96
CA PHE A 123 -9.76 -10.00 2.99
C PHE A 123 -8.46 -9.59 3.68
N PHE A 124 -8.47 -8.58 4.55
CA PHE A 124 -7.28 -8.17 5.30
C PHE A 124 -6.72 -9.32 6.17
N MET A 125 -7.59 -10.08 6.83
CA MET A 125 -7.17 -11.26 7.60
C MET A 125 -6.53 -12.32 6.69
N SER A 126 -7.06 -12.54 5.48
CA SER A 126 -6.46 -13.47 4.53
C SER A 126 -5.07 -13.02 4.06
N LEU A 127 -4.80 -11.72 3.97
CA LEU A 127 -3.46 -11.18 3.69
C LEU A 127 -2.49 -11.47 4.85
N LEU A 128 -2.94 -11.35 6.10
CA LEU A 128 -2.15 -11.72 7.29
C LEU A 128 -1.88 -13.23 7.39
N ASP A 129 -2.77 -14.07 6.88
CA ASP A 129 -2.56 -15.52 6.80
C ASP A 129 -1.59 -15.88 5.66
N LYS A 130 -1.63 -15.13 4.55
CA LYS A 130 -0.81 -15.36 3.36
C LYS A 130 0.62 -14.86 3.50
N TYR A 131 0.80 -13.69 4.09
CA TYR A 131 2.09 -13.03 4.25
C TYR A 131 2.49 -12.98 5.73
N PRO A 132 3.79 -13.05 6.06
CA PRO A 132 4.20 -12.68 7.40
C PRO A 132 3.79 -11.22 7.67
N ALA A 133 3.40 -10.90 8.90
CA ALA A 133 2.95 -9.56 9.26
C ALA A 133 3.99 -8.48 8.91
N LYS A 134 5.29 -8.80 8.98
CA LYS A 134 6.41 -7.98 8.50
C LYS A 134 7.12 -8.69 7.35
N ILE A 135 7.28 -7.98 6.25
CA ILE A 135 7.82 -8.48 4.99
C ILE A 135 9.06 -7.66 4.66
N ALA A 136 10.24 -8.29 4.71
CA ALA A 136 11.47 -7.67 4.25
C ALA A 136 11.49 -7.60 2.71
N LEU A 137 11.84 -6.44 2.17
CA LEU A 137 11.86 -6.16 0.74
C LEU A 137 13.29 -5.86 0.29
N SER A 138 13.67 -6.38 -0.89
CA SER A 138 15.01 -6.17 -1.45
C SER A 138 14.98 -5.10 -2.53
N ALA A 139 15.95 -4.17 -2.49
CA ALA A 139 16.17 -3.21 -3.57
C ALA A 139 16.50 -3.90 -4.92
N ASP A 140 17.04 -5.12 -4.86
CA ASP A 140 17.49 -5.86 -6.03
C ASP A 140 16.31 -6.32 -6.92
N GLU A 141 15.07 -6.28 -6.40
CA GLU A 141 13.85 -6.59 -7.17
C GLU A 141 13.64 -5.63 -8.35
N PHE A 142 14.26 -4.45 -8.34
CA PHE A 142 14.09 -3.37 -9.32
C PHE A 142 15.26 -3.20 -10.30
N GLY A 143 16.22 -4.14 -10.30
CA GLY A 143 17.43 -4.09 -11.13
C GLY A 143 18.36 -2.90 -10.81
N ALA A 144 19.58 -2.91 -11.38
CA ALA A 144 20.53 -1.81 -11.19
C ALA A 144 19.91 -0.47 -11.63
N ALA A 145 20.07 0.56 -10.79
CA ALA A 145 19.63 1.91 -11.08
C ALA A 145 20.27 2.43 -12.37
N GLY A 146 19.56 2.34 -13.50
CA GLY A 146 19.79 3.27 -14.60
C GLY A 146 19.45 4.65 -14.09
N GLU A 147 20.43 5.55 -14.04
CA GLU A 147 20.20 6.97 -13.80
C GLU A 147 19.20 7.46 -14.86
N HIS A 148 17.99 7.80 -14.44
CA HIS A 148 17.07 8.53 -15.29
C HIS A 148 17.33 10.04 -15.10
N PRO A 149 17.45 10.80 -16.20
CA PRO A 149 17.78 12.23 -16.19
C PRO A 149 16.69 13.12 -15.60
#